data_AF-A0A9X3AJA8-F1
#
_entry.id   AF-A0A9X3AJA8-F1
#
_cell.length_a   1.000
_cell.length_b   1.000
_cell.length_c   1.000
_cell.angle_alpha   90.00
_cell.angle_beta   90.00
_cell.angle_gamma   90.00
#
_symmetry.space_group_name_H-M   'P 1'
#
loop_
_entity.id
_entity.type
_entity.pdbx_description
1 polymer ?
#
loop_
_entity_poly.entity_id
_entity_poly.type
_entity_poly.pdbx_seq_one_letter_code
_entity_poly.pdbx_strand_id
1 'polypeptide(L)'
;MDTSIMRSSSREKRITWGGGLSISLGLIGGPLVFVGVWPTFDHSPWDVNTMILGAGVFLCTVSYILGRIAVAAFTEERSRPVSPPARRPYVVAGVSLAVAVLCLVIALM
;
A
#
# COMPACT_ATOMS: atom_id res chain seq x y z
N MET A 1 34.80 0.92 13.13
CA MET A 1 33.89 0.38 12.10
C MET A 1 32.81 1.42 11.91
N ASP A 2 32.89 2.21 10.83
CA ASP A 2 32.02 3.36 10.58
C ASP A 2 30.60 2.92 10.23
N THR A 3 29.68 3.05 11.18
CA THR A 3 28.26 2.71 11.01
C THR A 3 27.50 3.72 10.16
N SER A 4 28.10 4.86 9.83
CA SER A 4 27.52 5.94 9.02
C SER A 4 27.20 5.49 7.59
N ILE A 5 28.09 4.68 6.98
CA ILE A 5 27.91 4.15 5.62
C ILE A 5 26.78 3.10 5.56
N MET A 6 26.66 2.26 6.60
CA MET A 6 25.56 1.29 6.68
C MET A 6 24.21 2.00 6.88
N ARG A 7 24.19 3.11 7.63
CA ARG A 7 22.98 3.90 7.86
C ARG A 7 22.54 4.72 6.65
N SER A 8 23.48 5.31 5.91
CA SER A 8 23.17 6.06 4.67
C SER A 8 22.63 5.14 3.58
N SER A 9 23.25 3.97 3.38
CA SER A 9 22.78 2.96 2.41
C SER A 9 21.36 2.47 2.74
N SER A 10 21.06 2.25 4.02
CA SER A 10 19.72 1.86 4.49
C SER A 10 18.69 2.99 4.35
N ARG A 11 19.10 4.25 4.55
CA ARG A 11 18.23 5.43 4.38
C ARG A 11 17.92 5.70 2.91
N GLU A 12 18.93 5.74 2.06
CA GLU A 12 18.80 5.99 0.62
C GLU A 12 17.92 4.93 -0.04
N LYS A 13 18.12 3.65 0.30
CA LYS A 13 17.27 2.56 -0.18
C LYS A 13 15.80 2.74 0.21
N ARG A 14 15.52 3.13 1.46
CA ARG A 14 14.15 3.40 1.94
C ARG A 14 13.49 4.57 1.22
N ILE A 15 14.26 5.60 0.87
CA ILE A 15 13.76 6.76 0.13
C ILE A 15 13.47 6.36 -1.32
N THR A 16 14.43 5.79 -2.03
CA THR A 16 14.30 5.47 -3.46
C THR A 16 13.28 4.38 -3.72
N TRP A 17 13.38 3.25 -3.01
CA TRP A 17 12.43 2.14 -3.19
C TRP A 17 11.09 2.41 -2.55
N GLY A 18 11.07 3.00 -1.35
CA GLY A 18 9.81 3.34 -0.69
C GLY A 18 9.03 4.38 -1.49
N GLY A 19 9.69 5.40 -2.04
CA GLY A 19 9.07 6.41 -2.89
C GLY A 19 8.60 5.85 -4.23
N GLY A 20 9.48 5.14 -4.95
CA GLY A 20 9.16 4.55 -6.24
C GLY A 20 7.99 3.55 -6.16
N LEU A 21 8.07 2.58 -5.23
CA LEU A 21 7.01 1.59 -5.05
C LEU A 21 5.72 2.23 -4.53
N SER A 22 5.80 3.26 -3.69
CA SER A 22 4.62 4.00 -3.24
C SER A 22 3.86 4.59 -4.42
N ILE A 23 4.55 5.31 -5.30
CA ILE A 23 3.92 5.94 -6.46
C ILE A 23 3.37 4.88 -7.41
N SER A 24 4.16 3.85 -7.76
CA SER A 24 3.73 2.80 -8.69
C SER A 24 2.50 2.05 -8.18
N LEU A 25 2.49 1.61 -6.93
CA LEU A 25 1.34 0.90 -6.36
C LEU A 25 0.12 1.81 -6.21
N GLY A 26 0.32 3.10 -5.92
CA GLY A 26 -0.75 4.08 -5.84
C GLY A 26 -1.41 4.33 -7.20
N LEU A 27 -0.61 4.43 -8.26
CA LEU A 27 -1.09 4.62 -9.64
C LEU A 27 -1.85 3.39 -10.18
N ILE A 28 -1.55 2.20 -9.69
CA ILE A 28 -2.31 0.99 -10.03
C ILE A 28 -3.55 0.87 -9.15
N GLY A 29 -3.41 1.05 -7.83
CA GLY A 29 -4.49 0.87 -6.88
C GLY A 29 -5.62 1.88 -7.02
N GLY A 30 -5.30 3.15 -7.28
CA GLY A 30 -6.29 4.23 -7.40
C GLY A 30 -7.38 3.96 -8.45
N PRO A 31 -7.01 3.66 -9.70
CA PRO A 31 -7.96 3.25 -10.74
C PRO A 31 -8.80 2.02 -10.36
N LEU A 32 -8.21 1.01 -9.71
CA LEU A 32 -8.94 -0.19 -9.29
C LEU A 32 -9.98 0.11 -8.21
N VAL A 33 -9.67 0.97 -7.24
CA VAL A 33 -10.65 1.44 -6.26
C VAL A 33 -11.78 2.19 -6.96
N PHE A 34 -11.45 3.07 -7.91
CA PHE A 34 -12.44 3.85 -8.64
C PHE A 34 -13.40 2.99 -9.44
N VAL A 35 -12.89 1.97 -10.15
CA VAL A 35 -13.72 0.97 -10.82
C VAL A 35 -14.56 0.20 -9.79
N GLY A 36 -13.94 -0.26 -8.70
CA GLY A 36 -14.58 -1.04 -7.65
C GLY A 36 -15.74 -0.37 -6.92
N VAL A 37 -15.80 0.97 -6.90
CA VAL A 37 -16.90 1.75 -6.28
C VAL A 37 -17.85 2.35 -7.30
N TRP A 38 -17.66 2.05 -8.59
CA TRP A 38 -18.42 2.68 -9.65
C TRP A 38 -19.88 2.18 -9.65
N PRO A 39 -20.87 3.07 -9.60
CA PRO A 39 -22.24 2.73 -9.20
C PRO A 39 -22.98 1.82 -10.19
N THR A 40 -22.50 1.69 -11.42
CA THR A 40 -23.14 0.84 -12.44
C THR A 40 -22.64 -0.60 -12.44
N PHE A 41 -21.64 -0.95 -11.63
CA PHE A 41 -21.18 -2.33 -11.50
C PHE A 41 -21.92 -3.08 -10.40
N ASP A 42 -21.99 -4.40 -10.53
CA ASP A 42 -22.48 -5.25 -9.44
C ASP A 42 -21.45 -5.22 -8.29
N HIS A 43 -21.93 -5.27 -7.06
CA HIS A 43 -21.10 -5.28 -5.86
C HIS A 43 -21.42 -6.51 -5.00
N SER A 44 -21.99 -7.52 -5.64
CA SER A 44 -22.25 -8.79 -4.99
C SER A 44 -20.93 -9.44 -4.52
N PRO A 45 -20.92 -10.14 -3.36
CA PRO A 45 -19.69 -10.68 -2.77
C PRO A 45 -18.94 -11.69 -3.64
N TRP A 46 -19.63 -12.31 -4.60
CA TRP A 46 -19.09 -13.27 -5.56
C TRP A 46 -18.68 -12.63 -6.88
N ASP A 47 -18.91 -11.33 -7.06
CA ASP A 47 -18.55 -10.63 -8.28
C ASP A 47 -17.09 -10.18 -8.30
N VAL A 48 -16.53 -10.18 -9.51
CA VAL A 48 -15.16 -9.77 -9.83
C VAL A 48 -14.92 -8.31 -9.40
N ASN A 49 -15.95 -7.47 -9.42
CA ASN A 49 -15.84 -6.08 -9.00
C ASN A 49 -15.49 -5.93 -7.50
N THR A 50 -16.04 -6.78 -6.63
CA THR A 50 -15.72 -6.79 -5.19
C THR A 50 -14.27 -7.22 -4.94
N MET A 51 -13.77 -8.19 -5.73
CA MET A 51 -12.35 -8.56 -5.73
C MET A 51 -11.46 -7.39 -6.18
N ILE A 52 -11.83 -6.71 -7.28
CA ILE A 52 -11.11 -5.55 -7.82
C ILE A 52 -11.03 -4.43 -6.77
N LEU A 53 -12.12 -4.15 -6.07
CA LEU A 53 -12.15 -3.17 -4.98
C LEU A 53 -11.19 -3.56 -3.86
N GLY A 54 -11.23 -4.82 -3.40
CA GLY A 54 -10.33 -5.32 -2.35
C GLY A 54 -8.86 -5.22 -2.74
N ALA A 55 -8.53 -5.57 -3.99
CA ALA A 55 -7.18 -5.45 -4.54
C ALA A 55 -6.73 -3.97 -4.66
N GLY A 56 -7.63 -3.09 -5.09
CA GLY A 56 -7.37 -1.64 -5.15
C GLY A 56 -7.06 -1.06 -3.77
N VAL A 57 -7.89 -1.36 -2.77
CA VAL A 57 -7.70 -0.92 -1.38
C VAL A 57 -6.37 -1.45 -0.82
N PHE A 58 -6.02 -2.71 -1.10
CA PHE A 58 -4.74 -3.28 -0.72
C PHE A 58 -3.57 -2.49 -1.30
N LEU A 59 -3.55 -2.27 -2.61
CA LEU A 59 -2.46 -1.58 -3.31
C LEU A 59 -2.32 -0.12 -2.84
N CYS A 60 -3.44 0.59 -2.66
CA CYS A 60 -3.42 1.94 -2.08
C CYS A 60 -2.89 1.96 -0.64
N THR A 61 -3.25 0.96 0.17
CA THR A 61 -2.77 0.88 1.56
C THR A 61 -1.27 0.58 1.63
N VAL A 62 -0.77 -0.34 0.79
CA VAL A 62 0.66 -0.62 0.68
C VAL A 62 1.42 0.60 0.14
N SER A 63 0.85 1.28 -0.87
CA SER A 63 1.38 2.55 -1.38
C SER A 63 1.55 3.58 -0.26
N TYR A 64 0.53 3.76 0.59
CA TYR A 64 0.58 4.64 1.75
C TYR A 64 1.69 4.24 2.74
N ILE A 65 1.80 2.94 3.07
CA ILE A 65 2.82 2.43 4.01
C ILE A 65 4.23 2.76 3.48
N LEU A 66 4.50 2.44 2.22
CA LEU A 66 5.80 2.65 1.60
C LEU A 66 6.14 4.15 1.49
N GLY A 67 5.14 4.97 1.14
CA GLY A 67 5.30 6.42 1.09
C GLY A 67 5.64 7.01 2.47
N ARG A 68 4.95 6.55 3.52
CA ARG A 68 5.25 6.94 4.90
C ARG A 68 6.65 6.51 5.34
N ILE A 69 7.11 5.33 4.93
CA ILE A 69 8.49 4.87 5.22
C ILE A 69 9.51 5.77 4.50
N ALA A 70 9.27 6.11 3.23
CA ALA A 70 10.14 6.99 2.47
C ALA A 70 10.21 8.40 3.08
N VAL A 71 9.05 8.97 3.46
CA VAL A 71 8.98 10.30 4.10
C VAL A 71 9.63 10.29 5.48
N ALA A 72 9.43 9.22 6.28
CA ALA A 72 10.11 9.06 7.57
C ALA A 72 11.63 9.01 7.40
N ALA A 73 12.12 8.24 6.41
CA ALA A 73 13.55 8.19 6.09
C ALA A 73 14.09 9.52 5.57
N PHE A 74 13.31 10.27 4.77
CA PHE A 74 13.70 11.58 4.28
C PHE A 74 13.81 12.62 5.41
N THR A 75 12.90 12.54 6.39
CA THR A 75 12.80 13.52 7.49
C THR A 75 13.55 13.12 8.76
N GLU A 76 14.27 12.00 8.77
CA GLU A 76 14.98 11.44 9.94
C GLU A 76 15.97 12.42 10.59
N GLU A 77 16.54 13.35 9.82
CA GLU A 77 17.52 14.36 10.27
C GLU A 77 16.90 15.73 10.61
N ARG A 78 15.58 15.89 10.46
CA ARG A 78 14.89 17.15 10.78
C ARG A 78 14.53 17.24 12.26
N SER A 79 14.34 18.46 12.75
CA SER A 79 13.92 18.75 14.13
C SER A 79 12.57 18.13 14.53
N ARG A 80 11.72 17.80 13.55
CA ARG A 80 10.44 17.09 13.74
C ARG A 80 10.31 15.98 12.68
N PRO A 81 10.88 14.78 12.90
CA PRO A 81 10.81 13.69 11.94
C PRO A 81 9.40 13.12 11.86
N VAL A 82 8.99 12.72 10.65
CA VAL A 82 7.70 12.05 10.45
C VAL A 82 7.79 10.64 11.00
N SER A 83 6.82 10.24 11.82
CA SER A 83 6.79 8.89 12.38
C SER A 83 6.52 7.84 11.29
N PRO A 84 7.15 6.65 11.38
CA PRO A 84 6.82 5.53 10.52
C PRO A 84 5.33 5.14 10.66
N PRO A 85 4.77 4.39 9.69
CA PRO A 85 3.36 4.00 9.71
C PRO A 85 3.04 3.17 10.96
N ALA A 86 1.89 3.44 11.56
CA ALA A 86 1.37 2.67 12.69
C ALA A 86 0.97 1.24 12.26
N ARG A 87 0.61 0.38 13.21
CA ARG A 87 0.17 -1.00 12.93
C ARG A 87 -1.13 -1.09 12.12
N ARG A 88 -2.03 -0.11 12.24
CA ARG A 88 -3.36 -0.11 11.62
C ARG A 88 -3.32 -0.27 10.09
N PRO A 89 -2.53 0.52 9.33
CA PRO A 89 -2.36 0.32 7.88
C PRO A 89 -2.00 -1.12 7.47
N TYR A 90 -1.13 -1.80 8.22
CA TYR A 90 -0.75 -3.18 7.91
C TYR A 90 -1.92 -4.15 8.08
N VAL A 91 -2.76 -3.94 9.10
CA VAL A 91 -3.98 -4.71 9.30
C VAL A 91 -4.96 -4.47 8.16
N VAL A 92 -5.15 -3.21 7.75
CA VAL A 92 -6.03 -2.85 6.63
C VAL A 92 -5.57 -3.54 5.35
N ALA A 93 -4.27 -3.46 5.03
CA ALA A 93 -3.70 -4.13 3.85
C ALA A 93 -3.93 -5.67 3.91
N GLY A 94 -3.68 -6.29 5.06
CA GLY A 94 -3.90 -7.72 5.23
C GLY A 94 -5.36 -8.13 5.06
N VAL A 95 -6.29 -7.39 5.67
CA VAL A 95 -7.73 -7.67 5.58
C VAL A 95 -8.25 -7.45 4.17
N SER A 96 -7.87 -6.35 3.50
CA SER A 96 -8.30 -6.09 2.12
C SER A 96 -7.80 -7.15 1.15
N LEU A 97 -6.56 -7.64 1.35
CA LEU A 97 -6.01 -8.74 0.56
C LEU A 97 -6.76 -10.05 0.82
N ALA A 98 -7.06 -10.36 2.08
CA ALA A 98 -7.81 -11.56 2.43
C ALA A 98 -9.22 -11.54 1.81
N VAL A 99 -9.91 -10.40 1.83
CA VAL A 99 -11.20 -10.22 1.16
C VAL A 99 -11.08 -10.42 -0.34
N ALA A 100 -10.09 -9.79 -0.99
CA ALA A 100 -9.88 -9.95 -2.43
C ALA A 100 -9.63 -11.41 -2.82
N VAL A 101 -8.79 -12.12 -2.07
CA VAL A 101 -8.51 -13.55 -2.29
C VAL A 101 -9.74 -14.40 -2.05
N LEU A 102 -10.52 -14.13 -1.00
CA LEU A 102 -11.75 -14.86 -0.72
C LEU A 102 -12.77 -14.70 -1.85
N CYS A 103 -12.99 -13.47 -2.32
CA CYS A 103 -13.86 -13.20 -3.47
C CYS A 103 -13.37 -13.92 -4.73
N LEU A 104 -12.06 -13.93 -4.99
CA LEU A 104 -11.48 -14.66 -6.12
C LEU A 104 -11.74 -16.17 -5.99
N VAL A 105 -11.53 -16.77 -4.82
CA VAL A 105 -11.77 -18.20 -4.59
C VAL A 105 -13.24 -18.54 -4.80
N ILE A 106 -14.16 -17.72 -4.31
CA ILE A 106 -15.60 -17.91 -4.50
C ILE A 106 -15.97 -17.80 -5.98
N ALA A 107 -15.41 -16.82 -6.70
CA ALA A 107 -15.69 -16.64 -8.12
C ALA A 107 -15.13 -17.77 -9.01
N LEU A 108 -14.16 -18.54 -8.53
CA LEU A 108 -13.57 -19.68 -9.23
C LEU A 108 -14.26 -21.03 -8.93
N MET A 109 -15.16 -21.08 -7.96
CA MET A 109 -15.95 -22.26 -7.59
C MET A 109 -17.27 -22.32 -8.36
#